data_AF-A0A7S1CKB7-F1
#
_entry.id   AF-A0A7S1CKB7-F1
#
_cell.length_a   1.000
_cell.length_b   1.000
_cell.length_c   1.000
_cell.angle_alpha   90.00
_cell.angle_beta   90.00
_cell.angle_gamma   90.00
#
_symmetry.space_group_name_H-M   'P 1'
#
loop_
_entity.id
_entity.type
_entity.pdbx_description
1 polymer ?
#
loop_
_entity_poly.entity_id
_entity_poly.type
_entity_poly.pdbx_seq_one_letter_code
_entity_poly.pdbx_strand_id
1 'polypeptide(L)'
;ATRTAHGVVWPSPTYLTDVRERDEAFHACFGLDAARRVRCSWGGWDAYSCCLIAYDALLGSGGDYGALLELACAHAGDNDSTGTIAGAWFGALYGADAVPARHKDHVEYAERMRTLGTALGKL
;
A
#
# COMPACT_ATOMS: atom_id res chain seq x y z
N ALA A 1 15.70 13.53 11.30
CA ALA A 1 16.97 13.17 10.67
C ALA A 1 16.72 11.99 9.75
N THR A 2 16.87 12.18 8.44
CA THR A 2 16.74 11.14 7.41
C THR A 2 17.77 10.04 7.70
N ARG A 3 17.29 8.83 8.00
CA ARG A 3 18.16 7.66 8.22
C ARG A 3 18.38 6.99 6.88
N THR A 4 19.65 6.86 6.48
CA THR A 4 20.04 6.14 5.28
C THR A 4 20.28 4.67 5.61
N ALA A 5 19.72 3.78 4.78
CA ALA A 5 20.15 2.39 4.67
C ALA A 5 20.59 2.17 3.22
N HIS A 6 21.76 1.54 3.01
CA HIS A 6 22.29 1.23 1.66
C HIS A 6 22.48 2.44 0.71
N GLY A 7 22.69 3.64 1.26
CA GLY A 7 22.86 4.86 0.45
C GLY A 7 21.55 5.46 -0.07
N VAL A 8 20.40 4.86 0.25
CA VAL A 8 19.10 5.43 -0.07
C VAL A 8 18.71 6.42 1.03
N VAL A 9 18.48 7.66 0.63
CA VAL A 9 17.86 8.68 1.47
C VAL A 9 16.36 8.42 1.42
N TRP A 10 15.81 7.84 2.48
CA TRP A 10 14.36 7.79 2.62
C TRP A 10 13.85 9.22 2.76
N PRO A 11 12.87 9.66 1.97
CA PRO A 11 12.42 11.02 2.05
C PRO A 11 11.76 11.27 3.42
N SER A 12 11.77 12.53 3.85
CA SER A 12 11.13 12.99 5.10
C SER A 12 9.69 12.45 5.18
N PRO A 13 9.09 12.18 6.37
CA PRO A 13 7.68 11.72 6.51
C PRO A 13 6.63 12.57 5.74
N THR A 14 7.04 13.73 5.23
CA THR A 14 6.31 14.57 4.28
C THR A 14 6.35 14.12 2.81
N TYR A 15 6.99 13.00 2.40
CA TYR A 15 6.97 12.51 1.00
C TYR A 15 5.56 12.17 0.50
N LEU A 16 4.59 12.14 1.40
CA LEU A 16 3.17 12.10 1.10
C LEU A 16 2.72 13.30 0.23
N THR A 17 3.49 14.38 0.16
CA THR A 17 3.15 15.58 -0.64
C THR A 17 3.66 15.55 -2.08
N ASP A 18 4.63 14.69 -2.42
CA ASP A 18 5.13 14.54 -3.79
C ASP A 18 5.15 13.05 -4.20
N VAL A 19 4.08 12.66 -4.90
CA VAL A 19 3.90 11.32 -5.49
C VAL A 19 5.09 10.92 -6.36
N ARG A 20 5.73 11.88 -7.06
CA ARG A 20 6.87 11.59 -7.93
C ARG A 20 8.11 11.27 -7.11
N GLU A 21 8.42 12.04 -6.07
CA GLU A 21 9.57 11.78 -5.19
C GLU A 21 9.44 10.39 -4.52
N ARG A 22 8.22 10.04 -4.07
CA ARG A 22 7.93 8.71 -3.50
C ARG A 22 8.14 7.60 -4.53
N ASP A 23 7.60 7.74 -5.75
CA ASP A 23 7.73 6.72 -6.78
C ASP A 23 9.19 6.56 -7.24
N GLU A 24 9.96 7.65 -7.31
CA GLU A 24 11.41 7.62 -7.54
C GLU A 24 12.14 6.89 -6.39
N ALA A 25 11.74 7.11 -5.13
CA ALA A 25 12.29 6.39 -3.98
C ALA A 25 11.94 4.90 -4.00
N PHE A 26 10.71 4.52 -4.35
CA PHE A 26 10.31 3.12 -4.53
C PHE A 26 11.10 2.47 -5.66
N HIS A 27 11.29 3.17 -6.77
CA HIS A 27 12.11 2.70 -7.88
C HIS A 27 13.58 2.52 -7.46
N ALA A 28 14.16 3.44 -6.68
CA ALA A 28 15.52 3.31 -6.19
C ALA A 28 15.70 2.20 -5.14
N CYS A 29 14.71 2.02 -4.24
CA CYS A 29 14.74 1.00 -3.19
C CYS A 29 14.45 -0.42 -3.69
N PHE A 30 13.48 -0.54 -4.61
CA PHE A 30 12.90 -1.83 -5.01
C PHE A 30 13.19 -2.17 -6.46
N GLY A 31 13.62 -1.21 -7.27
CA GLY A 31 14.13 -1.45 -8.62
C GLY A 31 15.35 -2.36 -8.55
N LEU A 32 15.16 -3.60 -8.95
CA LEU A 32 16.25 -4.55 -9.02
C LEU A 32 17.26 -4.13 -10.10
N ASP A 33 18.53 -4.18 -9.71
CA ASP A 33 19.69 -4.10 -10.59
C ASP A 33 19.48 -4.99 -11.84
N ALA A 34 19.95 -4.50 -13.00
CA ALA A 34 19.74 -5.07 -14.33
C ALA A 34 20.12 -6.57 -14.44
N ALA A 35 20.86 -7.09 -13.46
CA ALA A 35 21.23 -8.50 -13.32
C ALA A 35 20.05 -9.47 -13.11
N ARG A 36 18.90 -9.05 -12.57
CA ARG A 36 17.82 -9.99 -12.15
C ARG A 36 16.75 -10.32 -13.21
N ARG A 37 16.84 -9.78 -14.44
CA ARG A 37 15.97 -10.12 -15.61
C ARG A 37 14.45 -10.13 -15.35
N VAL A 38 13.96 -9.42 -14.34
CA VAL A 38 12.52 -9.16 -14.15
C VAL A 38 12.19 -7.84 -14.84
N ARG A 39 11.19 -7.85 -15.73
CA ARG A 39 10.93 -6.81 -16.74
C ARG A 39 10.25 -5.53 -16.22
N CYS A 40 10.20 -5.32 -14.91
CA CYS A 40 9.33 -4.30 -14.32
C CYS A 40 10.10 -3.58 -13.23
N SER A 41 10.49 -2.35 -13.50
CA SER A 41 11.30 -1.52 -12.61
C SER A 41 10.48 -0.78 -11.55
N TRP A 42 9.15 -0.94 -11.55
CA TRP A 42 8.23 -0.21 -10.69
C TRP A 42 7.89 -1.02 -9.44
N GLY A 43 7.78 -0.36 -8.28
CA GLY A 43 7.55 -1.02 -6.99
C GLY A 43 6.25 -1.84 -6.93
N GLY A 44 6.18 -2.82 -6.04
CA GLY A 44 4.98 -3.62 -5.78
C GLY A 44 4.88 -4.94 -6.55
N TRP A 45 5.68 -5.14 -7.60
CA TRP A 45 5.63 -6.35 -8.44
C TRP A 45 6.14 -7.63 -7.76
N ASP A 46 6.95 -7.48 -6.74
CA ASP A 46 7.47 -8.59 -5.94
C ASP A 46 6.85 -8.56 -4.54
N ALA A 47 6.80 -9.72 -3.90
CA ALA A 47 6.11 -9.88 -2.62
C ALA A 47 6.65 -8.96 -1.51
N TYR A 48 7.96 -8.66 -1.49
CA TYR A 48 8.53 -7.84 -0.43
C TYR A 48 8.23 -6.36 -0.65
N SER A 49 8.38 -5.84 -1.88
CA SER A 49 8.09 -4.45 -2.20
C SER A 49 6.59 -4.15 -2.07
N CYS A 50 5.73 -5.09 -2.47
CA CYS A 50 4.29 -4.98 -2.27
C CYS A 50 3.92 -4.81 -0.79
N CYS A 51 4.43 -5.69 0.08
CA CYS A 51 4.20 -5.62 1.52
C CYS A 51 4.76 -4.33 2.14
N LEU A 52 5.96 -3.89 1.72
CA LEU A 52 6.60 -2.70 2.27
C LEU A 52 5.86 -1.42 1.89
N ILE A 53 5.43 -1.29 0.64
CA ILE A 53 4.62 -0.14 0.19
C ILE A 53 3.29 -0.10 0.94
N ALA A 54 2.60 -1.25 1.06
CA ALA A 54 1.34 -1.32 1.80
C ALA A 54 1.52 -0.96 3.28
N TYR A 55 2.63 -1.37 3.89
CA TYR A 55 2.91 -1.12 5.30
C TYR A 55 3.26 0.34 5.55
N ASP A 56 4.07 0.91 4.67
CA ASP A 56 4.42 2.32 4.68
C ASP A 56 3.18 3.20 4.53
N ALA A 57 2.29 2.87 3.58
CA ALA A 57 1.00 3.54 3.42
C ALA A 57 0.12 3.44 4.67
N LEU A 58 0.07 2.27 5.32
CA LEU A 58 -0.71 2.08 6.55
C LEU A 58 -0.21 2.98 7.68
N LEU A 59 1.10 3.06 7.89
CA LEU A 59 1.70 3.95 8.89
C LEU A 59 1.52 5.43 8.54
N GLY A 60 1.72 5.78 7.27
CA GLY A 60 1.60 7.16 6.76
C GLY A 60 0.18 7.67 6.70
N SER A 61 -0.82 6.79 6.63
CA SER A 61 -2.24 7.16 6.56
C SER A 61 -2.77 7.85 7.82
N GLY A 62 -2.10 7.66 8.97
CA GLY A 62 -2.57 8.21 10.24
C GLY A 62 -3.96 7.72 10.66
N GLY A 63 -4.43 6.58 10.13
CA GLY A 63 -5.78 6.06 10.37
C GLY A 63 -6.87 6.66 9.46
N ASP A 64 -6.51 7.48 8.47
CA ASP A 64 -7.44 7.94 7.43
C ASP A 64 -7.43 7.01 6.22
N TYR A 65 -8.59 6.45 5.87
CA TYR A 65 -8.69 5.50 4.75
C TYR A 65 -8.47 6.16 3.38
N GLY A 66 -8.78 7.46 3.23
CA GLY A 66 -8.50 8.20 2.00
C GLY A 66 -7.01 8.35 1.77
N ALA A 67 -6.29 8.81 2.79
CA ALA A 67 -4.83 8.90 2.80
C ALA A 67 -4.19 7.53 2.56
N LEU A 68 -4.72 6.45 3.15
CA LEU A 68 -4.27 5.10 2.87
C LEU A 68 -4.30 4.77 1.37
N LEU A 69 -5.41 5.05 0.69
CA LEU A 69 -5.55 4.80 -0.75
C LEU A 69 -4.62 5.69 -1.59
N GLU A 70 -4.46 6.96 -1.23
CA GLU A 70 -3.51 7.85 -1.92
C GLU A 70 -2.07 7.33 -1.81
N LEU A 71 -1.71 6.78 -0.66
CA LEU A 71 -0.36 6.26 -0.42
C LEU A 71 -0.13 4.88 -1.04
N ALA A 72 -1.10 3.98 -0.89
CA ALA A 72 -0.98 2.60 -1.35
C ALA A 72 -1.28 2.43 -2.84
N CYS A 73 -2.19 3.23 -3.42
CA CYS A 73 -2.67 3.01 -4.78
C CYS A 73 -2.20 4.05 -5.80
N ALA A 74 -1.85 5.27 -5.38
CA ALA A 74 -1.52 6.34 -6.35
C ALA A 74 -0.08 6.26 -6.87
N HIS A 75 0.39 5.09 -7.30
CA HIS A 75 1.73 4.87 -7.86
C HIS A 75 1.69 4.05 -9.16
N ALA A 76 2.72 4.18 -10.00
CA ALA A 76 2.78 3.49 -11.29
C ALA A 76 3.09 1.98 -11.22
N GLY A 77 3.39 1.47 -10.03
CA GLY A 77 3.61 0.05 -9.73
C GLY A 77 2.33 -0.80 -9.62
N ASP A 78 2.44 -1.96 -8.96
CA ASP A 78 1.36 -2.94 -8.74
C ASP A 78 0.35 -2.47 -7.67
N ASN A 79 -0.44 -1.46 -8.02
CA ASN A 79 -1.24 -0.66 -7.08
C ASN A 79 -2.49 -1.35 -6.55
N ASP A 80 -3.03 -2.32 -7.29
CA ASP A 80 -4.16 -3.15 -6.86
C ASP A 80 -3.73 -4.12 -5.76
N SER A 81 -2.55 -4.73 -5.88
CA SER A 81 -1.99 -5.60 -4.84
C SER A 81 -1.63 -4.82 -3.58
N THR A 82 -0.87 -3.73 -3.70
CA THR A 82 -0.47 -2.89 -2.54
C THR A 82 -1.70 -2.31 -1.84
N GLY A 83 -2.67 -1.81 -2.60
CA GLY A 83 -3.95 -1.31 -2.10
C GLY A 83 -4.77 -2.38 -1.39
N THR A 84 -4.84 -3.58 -1.95
CA THR A 84 -5.58 -4.70 -1.35
C THR A 84 -4.98 -5.12 -0.01
N ILE A 85 -3.65 -5.24 0.07
CA ILE A 85 -2.94 -5.59 1.31
C ILE A 85 -3.14 -4.48 2.35
N ALA A 86 -2.92 -3.22 1.96
CA ALA A 86 -3.07 -2.07 2.85
C ALA A 86 -4.51 -1.97 3.39
N GLY A 87 -5.51 -2.12 2.52
CA GLY A 87 -6.93 -2.10 2.88
C GLY A 87 -7.33 -3.23 3.81
N ALA A 88 -6.80 -4.45 3.60
CA ALA A 88 -7.03 -5.58 4.49
C ALA A 88 -6.47 -5.31 5.90
N TRP A 89 -5.24 -4.80 5.99
CA TRP A 89 -4.62 -4.45 7.28
C TRP A 89 -5.35 -3.29 7.98
N PHE A 90 -5.76 -2.28 7.23
CA PHE A 90 -6.55 -1.18 7.76
C PHE A 90 -7.89 -1.68 8.33
N GLY A 91 -8.62 -2.50 7.58
CA GLY A 91 -9.88 -3.09 8.04
C GLY A 91 -9.70 -3.98 9.28
N ALA A 92 -8.58 -4.68 9.40
CA ALA A 92 -8.24 -5.47 10.58
C ALA A 92 -7.93 -4.60 11.81
N LEU A 93 -7.27 -3.45 11.63
CA LEU A 93 -6.88 -2.56 12.73
C LEU A 93 -8.00 -1.61 13.19
N TYR A 94 -8.73 -1.03 12.24
CA TYR A 94 -9.72 0.03 12.51
C TYR A 94 -11.18 -0.46 12.36
N GLY A 95 -11.37 -1.71 11.91
CA GLY A 95 -12.68 -2.28 11.65
C GLY A 95 -13.23 -1.91 10.27
N ALA A 96 -14.11 -2.76 9.75
CA ALA A 96 -14.73 -2.54 8.44
C ALA A 96 -15.57 -1.25 8.38
N ASP A 97 -16.10 -0.77 9.51
CA ASP A 97 -16.91 0.45 9.58
C ASP A 97 -16.10 1.74 9.49
N ALA A 98 -14.78 1.68 9.73
CA ALA A 98 -13.88 2.80 9.46
C ALA A 98 -13.66 3.04 7.95
N VAL A 99 -13.99 2.07 7.10
CA VAL A 99 -13.94 2.22 5.64
C VAL A 99 -15.22 2.92 5.15
N PRO A 100 -15.10 4.08 4.45
CA PRO A 100 -16.27 4.80 3.95
C PRO A 100 -17.13 3.94 3.02
N ALA A 101 -18.45 4.00 3.20
CA ALA A 101 -19.44 3.24 2.42
C ALA A 101 -19.19 3.30 0.90
N ARG A 102 -18.90 4.50 0.37
CA ARG A 102 -18.58 4.73 -1.05
C ARG A 102 -17.42 3.87 -1.59
N HIS A 103 -16.52 3.40 -0.73
CA HIS A 103 -15.36 2.58 -1.10
C HIS A 103 -15.58 1.07 -0.91
N LYS A 104 -16.64 0.64 -0.21
CA LYS A 104 -16.88 -0.78 0.11
C LYS A 104 -18.26 -1.32 -0.29
N ASP A 105 -19.22 -0.46 -0.62
CA ASP A 105 -20.60 -0.88 -0.92
C ASP A 105 -20.81 -1.22 -2.40
N HIS A 106 -20.00 -0.62 -3.30
CA HIS A 106 -20.14 -0.77 -4.76
C HIS A 106 -19.05 -1.63 -5.42
N VAL A 107 -18.20 -2.28 -4.62
CA VAL A 107 -17.16 -3.18 -5.12
C VAL A 107 -17.80 -4.50 -5.55
N GLU A 108 -17.30 -5.09 -6.64
CA GLU A 108 -17.73 -6.43 -7.06
C GLU A 108 -17.58 -7.42 -5.90
N TYR A 109 -18.57 -8.29 -5.70
CA TYR A 109 -18.62 -9.25 -4.59
C TYR A 109 -18.65 -8.67 -3.17
N ALA A 110 -19.04 -7.40 -2.98
CA ALA A 110 -19.10 -6.76 -1.65
C ALA A 110 -19.87 -7.57 -0.59
N GLU A 111 -21.04 -8.10 -0.92
CA GLU A 111 -21.82 -8.95 0.00
C GLU A 111 -21.07 -10.25 0.34
N ARG A 112 -20.52 -10.93 -0.67
CA ARG A 112 -19.76 -12.17 -0.48
C ARG A 112 -18.56 -11.95 0.44
N MET A 113 -17.84 -10.84 0.28
CA MET A 113 -16.72 -10.48 1.14
C MET A 113 -17.14 -10.23 2.58
N ARG A 114 -18.28 -9.55 2.81
CA ARG A 114 -18.82 -9.32 4.18
C ARG A 114 -19.25 -10.61 4.85
N THR A 115 -19.93 -11.48 4.11
CA THR A 115 -20.37 -12.79 4.59
C THR A 115 -19.17 -13.66 4.98
N LEU A 116 -18.13 -13.71 4.14
CA LEU A 116 -16.89 -14.42 4.45
C LEU A 116 -16.14 -13.80 5.63
N GLY A 117 -16.01 -12.48 5.70
CA GLY A 117 -15.37 -11.78 6.82
C GLY A 117 -16.06 -12.06 8.16
N THR A 118 -17.40 -12.06 8.16
CA THR A 118 -18.20 -12.39 9.36
C THR A 118 -18.05 -13.86 9.76
N ALA A 119 -17.91 -14.77 8.80
CA ALA A 119 -17.70 -16.18 9.08
C ALA A 119 -16.29 -16.44 9.65
N LEU A 120 -15.26 -15.81 9.08
CA LEU A 120 -13.87 -15.94 9.53
C LEU A 120 -13.62 -15.29 10.89
N GLY A 121 -14.26 -14.17 11.20
CA GLY A 121 -14.12 -13.49 12.50
C GLY A 121 -14.76 -14.22 13.69
N LYS A 122 -15.45 -15.34 13.45
CA LYS A 122 -16.01 -16.22 14.50
C LYS A 122 -15.08 -17.36 14.89
N LEU A 123 -13.96 -17.53 14.19
CA LEU A 123 -12.88 -18.47 14.54
C LEU A 123 -12.08 -17.93 15.72
#